data_AF-A0A3R7BDW9-F1
#
_entry.id   AF-A0A3R7BDW9-F1
#
_cell.length_a   1.000
_cell.length_b   1.000
_cell.length_c   1.000
_cell.angle_alpha   90.00
_cell.angle_beta   90.00
_cell.angle_gamma   90.00
#
_symmetry.space_group_name_H-M   'P 1'
#
loop_
_entity.id
_entity.type
_entity.pdbx_description
1 polymer ?
#
loop_
_entity_poly.entity_id
_entity_poly.type
_entity_poly.pdbx_seq_one_letter_code
_entity_poly.pdbx_strand_id
1 'polypeptide(L)'
;MAEAEGKGFHKQHDCASSILDEKRLNNGKLDHVQPHPPKQPQLRCPECGSKKIWRDGLRYLKDGSTIQRWLCRACGFRFSQSTANSQVKINISRQVLKQPNSGKNLLQPDILQSGFSLKPTSEDPPFKSCEHIASHTSSKKTIAEKVLNTFADYNRERQVCAALTRGAKNLAESGTRQKEPTREGTAQTADVKGKIVEFMWKMQKNGRKLSTIKNYGKVLNALLNSGVNLLDVEEVKGYLARAKIKPSSKKQYTDTLKMFYKTLDIQWQPPKYKAEPEIPFIPTEKELDQFIAAVGKKLGTFLQLLKETGARAGEIQRLTWADIDFKRRTVRIKPLKGSLPRILPISLKAIEMLKNLPKKSERIFAKVIYGTFGEQRRNAAKKLGNPRILQIHFHTFRHWKATMEYHKTKDIIYVKQLLGHKNIQNTLIYITIEKALFQHGLDEEFHVRVAQKPEEIKALLEAGFEYVLQKDGLAFFRKRK
;
A
#
# COMPACT_ATOMS: atom_id res chain seq x y z
N MET A 1 -4.82 60.98 39.51
CA MET A 1 -4.90 60.01 40.62
C MET A 1 -4.30 58.72 40.07
N ALA A 2 -2.99 58.56 40.15
CA ALA A 2 -2.16 58.26 41.32
C ALA A 2 -1.81 56.76 41.25
N GLU A 3 -0.59 56.37 40.86
CA GLU A 3 0.64 56.29 41.70
C GLU A 3 0.65 54.99 42.54
N ALA A 4 1.77 54.31 42.79
CA ALA A 4 3.18 54.68 42.61
C ALA A 4 4.06 53.46 42.19
N GLU A 5 5.25 53.78 41.65
CA GLU A 5 6.60 53.20 41.91
C GLU A 5 6.78 51.72 42.34
N GLY A 6 7.89 51.03 42.04
CA GLY A 6 9.21 51.41 41.52
C GLY A 6 10.16 50.19 41.62
N LYS A 7 11.49 50.28 41.58
CA LYS A 7 12.47 51.32 41.21
C LYS A 7 13.79 50.57 40.89
N GLY A 8 14.51 50.91 39.81
CA GLY A 8 15.73 50.18 39.37
C GLY A 8 17.03 50.96 39.62
N PHE A 9 18.20 50.30 39.54
CA PHE A 9 19.50 50.98 39.60
C PHE A 9 20.59 50.35 38.72
N HIS A 10 21.45 51.22 38.19
CA HIS A 10 22.59 50.93 37.32
C HIS A 10 23.69 51.94 37.69
N LYS A 11 24.98 51.55 37.76
CA LYS A 11 26.09 52.50 37.87
C LYS A 11 27.45 51.89 37.48
N GLN A 12 28.31 52.73 36.95
CA GLN A 12 29.70 52.48 36.57
C GLN A 12 30.64 53.37 37.41
N HIS A 13 31.90 52.97 37.51
CA HIS A 13 33.11 53.80 37.64
C HIS A 13 34.25 52.97 36.98
N ASP A 14 35.21 53.47 36.20
CA ASP A 14 36.08 54.68 36.27
C ASP A 14 37.16 54.58 37.37
N CYS A 15 38.44 54.92 37.16
CA CYS A 15 39.16 55.40 35.96
C CYS A 15 40.71 55.21 36.06
N ALA A 16 41.40 55.33 34.91
CA ALA A 16 42.76 55.89 34.67
C ALA A 16 44.06 55.36 35.37
N SER A 17 45.20 55.73 34.75
CA SER A 17 46.63 55.67 35.20
C SER A 17 47.38 54.31 35.16
N SER A 18 48.72 54.20 35.01
CA SER A 18 49.72 55.09 34.35
C SER A 18 51.15 54.48 34.22
N ILE A 19 51.80 54.69 33.06
CA ILE A 19 53.27 54.87 32.82
C ILE A 19 54.29 53.70 33.02
N LEU A 20 55.03 53.46 31.93
CA LEU A 20 56.43 52.99 31.70
C LEU A 20 57.32 52.53 32.88
N ASP A 21 58.15 51.48 32.68
CA ASP A 21 59.52 51.65 32.14
C ASP A 21 60.23 50.34 31.66
N GLU A 22 61.42 50.44 31.07
CA GLU A 22 62.18 49.35 30.42
C GLU A 22 63.04 48.44 31.34
N LYS A 23 63.24 47.15 30.93
CA LYS A 23 64.57 46.60 30.53
C LYS A 23 64.54 45.13 30.05
N ARG A 24 65.70 44.60 29.65
CA ARG A 24 65.87 43.52 28.64
C ARG A 24 66.92 42.47 29.07
N LEU A 25 66.85 41.28 28.47
CA LEU A 25 67.90 40.23 28.32
C LEU A 25 68.15 39.19 29.46
N ASN A 26 67.52 38.02 29.25
CA ASN A 26 68.16 36.72 28.90
C ASN A 26 68.83 35.74 29.91
N ASN A 27 68.43 34.46 29.67
CA ASN A 27 69.20 33.21 29.72
C ASN A 27 69.46 32.48 31.06
N GLY A 28 69.10 31.18 31.08
CA GLY A 28 69.33 30.25 32.19
C GLY A 28 68.38 29.05 32.19
N LYS A 29 68.33 28.25 31.11
CA LYS A 29 67.33 27.18 30.95
C LYS A 29 67.80 25.85 31.56
N LEU A 30 67.08 25.34 32.56
CA LEU A 30 67.23 23.99 33.13
C LEU A 30 65.87 23.28 33.13
N ASP A 31 65.78 22.15 32.42
CA ASP A 31 64.53 21.43 32.18
C ASP A 31 64.28 20.35 33.25
N HIS A 32 63.31 20.57 34.14
CA HIS A 32 62.75 19.50 34.99
C HIS A 32 61.50 18.87 34.35
N VAL A 33 61.56 17.55 34.15
CA VAL A 33 60.53 16.78 33.42
C VAL A 33 59.22 16.69 34.20
N GLN A 34 58.10 17.05 33.56
CA GLN A 34 56.75 16.72 34.04
C GLN A 34 56.10 15.60 33.21
N PRO A 35 55.30 14.71 33.81
CA PRO A 35 54.75 13.53 33.14
C PRO A 35 53.66 13.90 32.13
N HIS A 36 53.75 13.34 30.92
CA HIS A 36 52.73 13.53 29.88
C HIS A 36 51.41 12.80 30.19
N PRO A 37 50.25 13.39 29.85
CA PRO A 37 48.96 12.72 30.00
C PRO A 37 48.83 11.51 29.04
N PRO A 38 48.05 10.48 29.42
CA PRO A 38 47.92 9.25 28.64
C PRO A 38 47.30 9.51 27.25
N LYS A 39 48.00 9.08 26.20
CA LYS A 39 47.57 9.22 24.80
C LYS A 39 46.25 8.47 24.57
N GLN A 40 45.17 9.20 24.26
CA GLN A 40 43.89 8.60 23.91
C GLN A 40 44.02 7.66 22.69
N PRO A 41 43.36 6.48 22.69
CA PRO A 41 43.50 5.50 21.63
C PRO A 41 42.95 6.05 20.30
N GLN A 42 43.81 6.11 19.27
CA GLN A 42 43.42 6.67 17.97
C GLN A 42 42.42 5.76 17.24
N LEU A 43 41.16 6.17 17.25
CA LEU A 43 40.05 5.53 16.57
C LEU A 43 40.32 5.38 15.06
N ARG A 44 40.00 4.21 14.51
CA ARG A 44 40.20 3.83 13.11
C ARG A 44 38.96 3.12 12.56
N CYS A 45 38.80 3.12 11.24
CA CYS A 45 37.82 2.26 10.59
C CYS A 45 38.17 0.77 10.78
N PRO A 46 37.23 -0.09 11.21
CA PRO A 46 37.49 -1.52 11.38
C PRO A 46 37.61 -2.29 10.06
N GLU A 47 37.11 -1.75 8.95
CA GLU A 47 37.16 -2.41 7.63
C GLU A 47 38.45 -2.11 6.87
N CYS A 48 38.97 -0.86 6.93
CA CYS A 48 40.13 -0.44 6.13
C CYS A 48 41.27 0.22 6.94
N GLY A 49 41.23 0.19 8.28
CA GLY A 49 42.27 0.73 9.16
C GLY A 49 42.46 2.26 9.14
N SER A 50 41.73 2.98 8.28
CA SER A 50 41.89 4.41 8.01
C SER A 50 41.50 5.29 9.21
N LYS A 51 42.28 6.36 9.40
CA LYS A 51 42.01 7.44 10.38
C LYS A 51 41.03 8.50 9.85
N LYS A 52 40.60 8.44 8.57
CA LYS A 52 39.67 9.41 7.97
C LYS A 52 38.22 9.07 8.36
N ILE A 53 37.84 9.37 9.61
CA ILE A 53 36.55 9.00 10.21
C ILE A 53 35.79 10.21 10.77
N TRP A 54 34.47 10.25 10.58
CA TRP A 54 33.59 11.39 10.84
C TRP A 54 32.40 10.94 11.70
N ARG A 55 31.86 11.81 12.56
CA ARG A 55 30.68 11.50 13.40
C ARG A 55 29.40 11.45 12.54
N ASP A 56 28.76 10.30 12.42
CA ASP A 56 27.55 10.04 11.60
C ASP A 56 26.27 10.00 12.45
N GLY A 57 26.16 10.95 13.40
CA GLY A 57 25.08 11.03 14.37
C GLY A 57 25.10 9.92 15.44
N LEU A 58 24.01 9.81 16.21
CA LEU A 58 23.86 8.81 17.27
C LEU A 58 23.11 7.56 16.79
N ARG A 59 23.26 6.46 17.52
CA ARG A 59 22.42 5.26 17.45
C ARG A 59 21.80 5.02 18.82
N TYR A 60 20.48 4.92 18.85
CA TYR A 60 19.72 4.53 20.04
C TYR A 60 19.65 3.00 20.14
N LEU A 61 19.82 2.46 21.34
CA LEU A 61 19.68 1.04 21.65
C LEU A 61 18.33 0.76 22.34
N LYS A 62 17.99 -0.53 22.52
CA LYS A 62 16.71 -0.96 23.10
C LYS A 62 16.55 -0.65 24.60
N ASP A 63 17.66 -0.41 25.27
CA ASP A 63 17.78 0.03 26.67
C ASP A 63 17.64 1.56 26.84
N GLY A 64 17.51 2.31 25.74
CA GLY A 64 17.46 3.78 25.74
C GLY A 64 18.84 4.46 25.67
N SER A 65 19.94 3.71 25.76
CA SER A 65 21.30 4.26 25.65
C SER A 65 21.61 4.77 24.24
N THR A 66 22.56 5.69 24.13
CA THR A 66 23.04 6.23 22.85
C THR A 66 24.51 5.95 22.63
N ILE A 67 24.86 5.43 21.45
CA ILE A 67 26.25 5.24 21.03
C ILE A 67 26.55 6.13 19.82
N GLN A 68 27.74 6.74 19.82
CA GLN A 68 28.25 7.54 18.70
C GLN A 68 28.49 6.65 17.48
N ARG A 69 27.85 6.99 16.36
CA ARG A 69 28.09 6.37 15.06
C ARG A 69 29.20 7.10 14.31
N TRP A 70 29.95 6.37 13.51
CA TRP A 70 31.10 6.87 12.74
C TRP A 70 31.00 6.42 11.28
N LEU A 71 31.36 7.31 10.35
CA LEU A 71 31.47 7.05 8.92
C LEU A 71 32.95 7.15 8.50
N CYS A 72 33.47 6.15 7.82
CA CYS A 72 34.78 6.23 7.18
C CYS A 72 34.69 6.91 5.81
N ARG A 73 35.48 7.98 5.60
CA ARG A 73 35.59 8.68 4.31
C ARG A 73 36.42 7.94 3.26
N ALA A 74 37.11 6.85 3.62
CA ALA A 74 37.94 6.09 2.68
C ALA A 74 37.19 4.92 2.01
N CYS A 75 36.30 4.22 2.71
CA CYS A 75 35.51 3.09 2.19
C CYS A 75 34.00 3.26 2.31
N GLY A 76 33.50 4.32 2.95
CA GLY A 76 32.07 4.52 3.21
C GLY A 76 31.50 3.71 4.39
N PHE A 77 32.31 2.87 5.05
CA PHE A 77 31.85 2.02 6.15
C PHE A 77 31.27 2.81 7.33
N ARG A 78 30.09 2.37 7.80
CA ARG A 78 29.40 2.94 8.97
C ARG A 78 29.49 2.01 10.16
N PHE A 79 30.10 2.46 11.24
CA PHE A 79 30.34 1.66 12.44
C PHE A 79 29.99 2.41 13.73
N SER A 80 30.10 1.71 14.87
CA SER A 80 29.91 2.24 16.21
C SER A 80 30.76 1.39 17.15
N GLN A 81 31.52 2.01 18.06
CA GLN A 81 32.21 1.22 19.07
C GLN A 81 31.24 0.82 20.19
N SER A 82 31.18 -0.47 20.48
CA SER A 82 30.72 -0.94 21.79
C SER A 82 31.86 -0.75 22.79
N THR A 83 31.55 -0.33 24.01
CA THR A 83 32.51 -0.25 25.12
C THR A 83 32.82 -1.62 25.76
N ALA A 84 32.15 -2.69 25.32
CA ALA A 84 32.42 -4.05 25.78
C ALA A 84 33.65 -4.65 25.07
N ASN A 85 34.76 -4.76 25.80
CA ASN A 85 36.02 -5.31 25.31
C ASN A 85 36.04 -6.84 25.48
N SER A 86 35.47 -7.58 24.52
CA SER A 86 35.41 -9.04 24.55
C SER A 86 36.06 -9.66 23.31
N GLN A 87 37.28 -10.18 23.46
CA GLN A 87 37.95 -10.94 22.42
C GLN A 87 37.35 -12.35 22.33
N VAL A 88 36.90 -12.75 21.14
CA VAL A 88 36.60 -14.15 20.83
C VAL A 88 37.31 -14.52 19.53
N LYS A 89 38.36 -15.34 19.63
CA LYS A 89 38.98 -15.97 18.46
C LYS A 89 38.13 -17.15 18.03
N ILE A 90 37.74 -17.21 16.75
CA ILE A 90 37.16 -18.41 16.14
C ILE A 90 38.11 -18.83 15.01
N ASN A 91 38.56 -20.07 15.06
CA ASN A 91 39.50 -20.64 14.09
C ASN A 91 38.77 -21.69 13.24
N ILE A 92 38.90 -21.63 11.91
CA ILE A 92 38.20 -22.55 11.00
C ILE A 92 39.17 -23.04 9.93
N SER A 93 39.63 -24.28 10.07
CA SER A 93 40.38 -24.99 9.04
C SER A 93 39.48 -25.34 7.86
N ARG A 94 39.93 -25.09 6.63
CA ARG A 94 39.25 -25.59 5.42
C ARG A 94 39.69 -27.02 5.11
N GLN A 95 38.74 -27.89 4.82
CA GLN A 95 38.97 -29.07 3.97
C GLN A 95 38.05 -28.99 2.74
N VAL A 96 38.49 -29.61 1.65
CA VAL A 96 37.90 -29.48 0.31
C VAL A 96 37.58 -30.87 -0.23
N LEU A 97 36.34 -31.07 -0.70
CA LEU A 97 35.98 -32.21 -1.55
C LEU A 97 35.20 -31.75 -2.78
N LYS A 98 35.28 -32.57 -3.83
CA LYS A 98 34.98 -32.22 -5.23
C LYS A 98 33.56 -32.68 -5.64
N GLN A 99 33.05 -32.16 -6.74
CA GLN A 99 31.97 -32.78 -7.52
C GLN A 99 32.53 -33.42 -8.80
N PRO A 100 31.97 -34.53 -9.30
CA PRO A 100 32.41 -35.22 -10.51
C PRO A 100 31.71 -34.73 -11.80
N ASN A 101 32.32 -35.01 -12.95
CA ASN A 101 31.78 -34.72 -14.29
C ASN A 101 31.19 -35.97 -14.97
N SER A 102 30.00 -35.83 -15.58
CA SER A 102 29.59 -36.51 -16.83
C SER A 102 28.23 -35.96 -17.32
N GLY A 103 27.90 -35.93 -18.61
CA GLY A 103 28.73 -36.14 -19.79
C GLY A 103 27.94 -36.73 -20.97
N LYS A 104 28.07 -36.13 -22.18
CA LYS A 104 27.38 -36.46 -23.45
C LYS A 104 25.89 -36.07 -23.49
N ASN A 105 25.23 -35.79 -24.62
CA ASN A 105 25.53 -35.21 -25.96
C ASN A 105 24.50 -35.81 -26.93
N LEU A 106 23.83 -34.98 -27.73
CA LEU A 106 23.31 -35.32 -29.06
C LEU A 106 23.06 -34.02 -29.84
N LEU A 107 23.20 -34.07 -31.17
CA LEU A 107 23.24 -32.94 -32.11
C LEU A 107 21.89 -32.86 -32.87
N GLN A 108 21.28 -31.67 -33.10
CA GLN A 108 21.53 -30.69 -34.19
C GLN A 108 21.09 -31.23 -35.59
N PRO A 109 20.79 -30.38 -36.61
CA PRO A 109 20.72 -28.91 -36.67
C PRO A 109 19.27 -28.44 -37.07
N ASP A 110 18.92 -27.40 -37.85
CA ASP A 110 19.64 -26.35 -38.63
C ASP A 110 18.70 -25.16 -38.99
N ILE A 111 19.24 -24.18 -39.75
CA ILE A 111 18.57 -23.17 -40.61
C ILE A 111 17.74 -22.08 -39.88
N LEU A 112 17.99 -20.76 -40.03
CA LEU A 112 18.94 -20.00 -40.86
C LEU A 112 19.44 -18.72 -40.13
N GLN A 113 20.55 -18.16 -40.58
CA GLN A 113 21.22 -16.95 -40.05
C GLN A 113 20.60 -15.67 -40.69
N SER A 114 20.68 -14.46 -40.13
CA SER A 114 21.89 -13.67 -39.79
C SER A 114 21.48 -12.34 -39.10
N GLY A 115 22.36 -11.53 -38.50
CA GLY A 115 23.78 -11.71 -38.18
C GLY A 115 24.53 -10.37 -38.03
N PHE A 116 25.01 -10.05 -36.82
CA PHE A 116 26.03 -9.02 -36.57
C PHE A 116 26.83 -9.38 -35.30
N SER A 117 28.09 -8.99 -35.22
CA SER A 117 29.08 -9.60 -34.31
C SER A 117 29.99 -8.59 -33.61
N LEU A 118 30.23 -8.79 -32.30
CA LEU A 118 31.35 -8.26 -31.54
C LEU A 118 31.83 -9.33 -30.54
N LYS A 119 33.15 -9.40 -30.27
CA LYS A 119 33.79 -10.43 -29.44
C LYS A 119 33.84 -10.03 -27.94
N PRO A 120 33.97 -11.01 -27.00
CA PRO A 120 33.80 -10.77 -25.55
C PRO A 120 35.09 -10.77 -24.71
N THR A 121 35.02 -10.04 -23.58
CA THR A 121 35.84 -10.07 -22.34
C THR A 121 35.18 -9.12 -21.32
N SER A 122 35.42 -9.11 -20.00
CA SER A 122 35.75 -10.12 -18.98
C SER A 122 35.89 -9.37 -17.62
N GLU A 123 35.37 -9.78 -16.47
CA GLU A 123 34.49 -10.89 -16.07
C GLU A 123 33.73 -10.47 -14.78
N ASP A 124 32.78 -11.27 -14.28
CA ASP A 124 31.88 -10.91 -13.17
C ASP A 124 31.50 -12.16 -12.32
N PRO A 125 31.96 -12.28 -11.06
CA PRO A 125 31.15 -13.00 -10.05
C PRO A 125 31.34 -12.53 -8.58
N PRO A 126 30.50 -12.99 -7.61
CA PRO A 126 29.06 -13.20 -7.68
C PRO A 126 28.29 -12.70 -6.41
N PHE A 127 26.96 -12.62 -6.50
CA PHE A 127 26.09 -12.52 -5.31
C PHE A 127 26.08 -13.83 -4.48
N LYS A 128 25.97 -13.72 -3.14
CA LYS A 128 25.51 -14.84 -2.28
C LYS A 128 24.56 -14.39 -1.16
N SER A 129 23.51 -15.19 -0.97
CA SER A 129 22.67 -15.29 0.23
C SER A 129 23.19 -16.45 1.12
N CYS A 130 22.67 -16.79 2.31
CA CYS A 130 21.48 -16.31 3.03
C CYS A 130 21.67 -16.42 4.56
N GLU A 131 20.58 -16.31 5.31
CA GLU A 131 20.46 -16.41 6.78
C GLU A 131 20.84 -17.79 7.37
N HIS A 132 21.11 -17.85 8.68
CA HIS A 132 20.91 -19.06 9.50
C HIS A 132 20.46 -18.73 10.94
N ILE A 133 19.80 -19.68 11.60
CA ILE A 133 19.11 -19.55 12.89
C ILE A 133 19.54 -20.68 13.84
N ALA A 134 19.77 -20.34 15.12
CA ALA A 134 19.63 -21.22 16.30
C ALA A 134 19.38 -20.31 17.53
N SER A 135 18.40 -20.45 18.44
CA SER A 135 17.61 -21.56 19.01
C SER A 135 18.19 -22.16 20.30
N HIS A 136 17.62 -21.81 21.47
CA HIS A 136 17.64 -22.59 22.71
C HIS A 136 16.34 -22.34 23.51
N THR A 137 16.10 -23.13 24.56
CA THR A 137 14.75 -23.63 24.90
C THR A 137 14.30 -23.47 26.35
N SER A 138 13.01 -23.17 26.51
CA SER A 138 12.08 -23.63 27.57
C SER A 138 12.40 -23.37 29.06
N SER A 139 11.44 -22.73 29.75
CA SER A 139 11.06 -23.12 31.12
C SER A 139 9.57 -22.90 31.35
N LYS A 140 8.97 -23.64 32.29
CA LYS A 140 7.52 -23.68 32.55
C LYS A 140 7.10 -22.65 33.59
N LYS A 141 5.87 -22.12 33.49
CA LYS A 141 5.03 -21.76 34.67
C LYS A 141 3.54 -21.71 34.31
N THR A 142 2.70 -21.63 35.33
CA THR A 142 1.39 -22.31 35.36
C THR A 142 0.18 -21.38 35.19
N ILE A 143 -0.91 -22.00 34.70
CA ILE A 143 -2.34 -21.61 34.63
C ILE A 143 -2.76 -20.36 35.44
N ALA A 144 -3.54 -19.50 34.77
CA ALA A 144 -4.65 -18.77 35.40
C ALA A 144 -5.78 -18.62 34.37
N GLU A 145 -6.92 -19.30 34.59
CA GLU A 145 -8.08 -19.23 33.70
C GLU A 145 -8.92 -17.96 33.98
N LYS A 146 -9.49 -17.34 32.94
CA LYS A 146 -10.65 -16.45 33.08
C LYS A 146 -11.66 -16.70 31.97
N VAL A 147 -12.91 -16.82 32.38
CA VAL A 147 -14.05 -17.23 31.55
C VAL A 147 -14.33 -16.21 30.44
N LEU A 148 -14.63 -16.70 29.24
CA LEU A 148 -15.17 -15.88 28.16
C LEU A 148 -16.65 -15.62 28.39
N ASN A 149 -17.01 -14.38 28.73
CA ASN A 149 -18.42 -13.99 28.84
C ASN A 149 -19.16 -14.23 27.52
N THR A 150 -20.38 -14.76 27.65
CA THR A 150 -21.26 -15.17 26.55
C THR A 150 -21.68 -14.00 25.68
N PHE A 151 -21.96 -14.29 24.40
CA PHE A 151 -22.64 -13.34 23.52
C PHE A 151 -24.11 -13.25 23.94
N ALA A 152 -24.61 -12.02 24.15
CA ALA A 152 -25.99 -11.80 24.55
C ALA A 152 -26.98 -12.10 23.41
N ASP A 153 -28.04 -12.83 23.74
CA ASP A 153 -29.13 -13.14 22.83
C ASP A 153 -29.92 -11.89 22.42
N TYR A 154 -30.04 -11.66 21.11
CA TYR A 154 -31.03 -10.73 20.57
C TYR A 154 -32.32 -11.48 20.25
N ASN A 155 -33.06 -11.78 21.31
CA ASN A 155 -34.46 -12.17 21.17
C ASN A 155 -35.22 -11.01 20.48
N ARG A 156 -36.05 -11.34 19.48
CA ARG A 156 -36.98 -10.38 18.86
C ARG A 156 -38.33 -11.03 18.70
N GLU A 157 -39.23 -10.53 19.53
CA GLU A 157 -40.65 -10.84 19.54
C GLU A 157 -41.23 -10.81 18.11
N ARG A 158 -41.99 -11.85 17.79
CA ARG A 158 -43.02 -11.80 16.75
C ARG A 158 -44.32 -12.25 17.39
N GLN A 159 -45.26 -11.32 17.45
CA GLN A 159 -46.56 -11.57 18.07
C GLN A 159 -47.31 -12.67 17.34
N VAL A 160 -48.00 -13.51 18.11
CA VAL A 160 -48.95 -14.50 17.59
C VAL A 160 -50.26 -13.76 17.29
N CYS A 161 -50.68 -13.76 16.03
CA CYS A 161 -52.06 -13.46 15.66
C CYS A 161 -52.77 -14.79 15.40
N ALA A 162 -53.74 -15.13 16.26
CA ALA A 162 -54.53 -16.35 16.15
C ALA A 162 -55.85 -16.11 15.42
N ALA A 163 -56.39 -17.20 14.86
CA ALA A 163 -57.77 -17.38 14.39
C ALA A 163 -58.32 -16.42 13.32
N LEU A 164 -58.67 -16.99 12.16
CA LEU A 164 -60.07 -17.05 11.76
C LEU A 164 -60.30 -18.28 10.86
N THR A 165 -61.11 -19.23 11.34
CA THR A 165 -61.45 -20.47 10.64
C THR A 165 -62.79 -20.37 9.93
N ARG A 166 -62.88 -20.85 8.67
CA ARG A 166 -64.11 -21.34 8.01
C ARG A 166 -63.78 -21.95 6.63
N GLY A 167 -64.56 -22.94 6.21
CA GLY A 167 -64.59 -23.44 4.83
C GLY A 167 -63.71 -24.66 4.53
N ALA A 168 -64.10 -25.85 5.01
CA ALA A 168 -63.55 -27.11 4.54
C ALA A 168 -64.25 -27.59 3.25
N LYS A 169 -63.49 -28.13 2.29
CA LYS A 169 -63.91 -29.06 1.23
C LYS A 169 -62.74 -29.99 0.90
N ASN A 170 -63.03 -31.17 0.38
CA ASN A 170 -62.22 -32.38 0.63
C ASN A 170 -61.27 -32.79 -0.51
N LEU A 171 -60.47 -33.83 -0.21
CA LEU A 171 -59.94 -34.85 -1.14
C LEU A 171 -58.83 -34.46 -2.13
N ALA A 172 -57.59 -34.70 -1.71
CA ALA A 172 -56.61 -35.46 -2.50
C ALA A 172 -55.57 -36.08 -1.56
N GLU A 173 -55.51 -37.41 -1.47
CA GLU A 173 -54.44 -38.08 -0.72
C GLU A 173 -53.12 -37.94 -1.48
N SER A 174 -52.09 -37.43 -0.80
CA SER A 174 -50.72 -37.45 -1.30
C SER A 174 -49.82 -38.03 -0.22
N GLY A 175 -49.23 -39.19 -0.51
CA GLY A 175 -48.50 -39.99 0.48
C GLY A 175 -47.40 -39.18 1.16
N THR A 176 -47.45 -39.12 2.49
CA THR A 176 -46.45 -38.45 3.33
C THR A 176 -45.13 -39.21 3.26
N ARG A 177 -44.31 -38.90 2.25
CA ARG A 177 -42.93 -39.35 2.14
C ARG A 177 -42.09 -38.70 3.24
N GLN A 178 -42.20 -39.24 4.45
CA GLN A 178 -41.31 -38.93 5.57
C GLN A 178 -39.88 -39.18 5.11
N LYS A 179 -39.13 -38.10 4.88
CA LYS A 179 -37.67 -38.20 4.79
C LYS A 179 -37.14 -38.24 6.21
N GLU A 180 -36.71 -39.41 6.64
CA GLU A 180 -35.87 -39.52 7.83
C GLU A 180 -34.65 -38.58 7.69
N PRO A 181 -34.27 -37.85 8.75
CA PRO A 181 -33.09 -37.00 8.70
C PRO A 181 -31.83 -37.87 8.73
N THR A 182 -31.31 -38.23 7.56
CA THR A 182 -30.13 -39.08 7.36
C THR A 182 -28.91 -38.52 8.11
N ARG A 183 -28.59 -39.11 9.27
CA ARG A 183 -27.56 -38.60 10.21
C ARG A 183 -26.18 -38.43 9.57
N GLU A 184 -25.87 -39.23 8.55
CA GLU A 184 -24.57 -39.26 7.87
C GLU A 184 -24.21 -37.94 7.17
N GLY A 185 -25.18 -37.27 6.54
CA GLY A 185 -24.94 -35.98 5.86
C GLY A 185 -24.51 -34.87 6.83
N THR A 186 -24.96 -34.94 8.08
CA THR A 186 -24.55 -34.01 9.14
C THR A 186 -23.11 -34.26 9.59
N ALA A 187 -22.64 -35.51 9.57
CA ALA A 187 -21.26 -35.86 9.92
C ALA A 187 -20.27 -35.40 8.83
N GLN A 188 -20.54 -35.72 7.56
CA GLN A 188 -19.67 -35.31 6.44
C GLN A 188 -19.52 -33.78 6.35
N THR A 189 -20.62 -33.03 6.53
CA THR A 189 -20.58 -31.56 6.51
C THR A 189 -19.92 -30.93 7.74
N ALA A 190 -19.64 -31.69 8.81
CA ALA A 190 -18.83 -31.24 9.95
C ALA A 190 -17.32 -31.42 9.66
N ASP A 191 -16.91 -32.58 9.16
CA ASP A 191 -15.52 -32.87 8.76
C ASP A 191 -15.00 -31.86 7.72
N VAL A 192 -15.77 -31.60 6.66
CA VAL A 192 -15.40 -30.62 5.63
C VAL A 192 -15.21 -29.21 6.21
N LYS A 193 -16.00 -28.80 7.22
CA LYS A 193 -15.80 -27.51 7.92
C LYS A 193 -14.50 -27.51 8.72
N GLY A 194 -14.14 -28.62 9.36
CA GLY A 194 -12.84 -28.82 10.02
C GLY A 194 -11.68 -28.60 9.04
N LYS A 195 -11.72 -29.25 7.89
CA LYS A 195 -10.72 -29.13 6.81
C LYS A 195 -10.60 -27.70 6.26
N ILE A 196 -11.70 -26.95 6.16
CA ILE A 196 -11.66 -25.51 5.81
C ILE A 196 -10.92 -24.68 6.88
N VAL A 197 -11.16 -24.94 8.17
CA VAL A 197 -10.50 -24.23 9.28
C VAL A 197 -9.00 -24.58 9.33
N GLU A 198 -8.64 -25.86 9.18
CA GLU A 198 -7.24 -26.29 9.12
C GLU A 198 -6.51 -25.66 7.93
N PHE A 199 -7.14 -25.64 6.74
CA PHE A 199 -6.62 -24.93 5.57
C PHE A 199 -6.40 -23.43 5.84
N MET A 200 -7.36 -22.74 6.48
CA MET A 200 -7.21 -21.33 6.84
C MET A 200 -6.04 -21.11 7.81
N TRP A 201 -5.82 -22.04 8.75
CA TRP A 201 -4.69 -22.04 9.69
C TRP A 201 -3.34 -22.32 8.99
N LYS A 202 -3.28 -23.29 8.07
CA LYS A 202 -2.10 -23.58 7.24
C LYS A 202 -1.74 -22.38 6.35
N MET A 203 -2.74 -21.69 5.79
CA MET A 203 -2.52 -20.43 5.07
C MET A 203 -1.99 -19.31 5.98
N GLN A 204 -2.40 -19.26 7.25
CA GLN A 204 -1.89 -18.30 8.22
C GLN A 204 -0.43 -18.60 8.62
N LYS A 205 -0.09 -19.87 8.87
CA LYS A 205 1.30 -20.33 9.05
C LYS A 205 2.18 -19.95 7.86
N ASN A 206 1.66 -20.12 6.64
CA ASN A 206 2.33 -19.75 5.37
C ASN A 206 2.33 -18.23 5.08
N GLY A 207 2.19 -17.36 6.11
CA GLY A 207 2.31 -15.91 5.99
C GLY A 207 1.28 -15.22 5.09
N ARG A 208 0.17 -15.88 4.71
CA ARG A 208 -0.85 -15.26 3.86
C ARG A 208 -1.56 -14.15 4.63
N LYS A 209 -1.86 -13.04 3.94
CA LYS A 209 -2.57 -11.90 4.56
C LYS A 209 -3.98 -12.31 4.98
N LEU A 210 -4.37 -11.97 6.21
CA LEU A 210 -5.68 -12.30 6.80
C LEU A 210 -6.88 -11.94 5.90
N SER A 211 -6.78 -10.86 5.11
CA SER A 211 -7.81 -10.48 4.13
C SER A 211 -8.00 -11.52 3.01
N THR A 212 -6.92 -12.18 2.59
CA THR A 212 -6.94 -13.24 1.58
C THR A 212 -7.46 -14.55 2.18
N ILE A 213 -7.02 -14.90 3.39
CA ILE A 213 -7.51 -16.09 4.12
C ILE A 213 -9.03 -15.99 4.34
N LYS A 214 -9.52 -14.83 4.79
CA LYS A 214 -10.96 -14.55 4.92
C LYS A 214 -11.71 -14.52 3.58
N ASN A 215 -11.02 -14.31 2.45
CA ASN A 215 -11.63 -14.47 1.13
C ASN A 215 -11.74 -15.95 0.74
N TYR A 216 -10.70 -16.76 0.99
CA TYR A 216 -10.74 -18.19 0.70
C TYR A 216 -11.84 -18.89 1.51
N GLY A 217 -11.90 -18.66 2.82
CA GLY A 217 -12.96 -19.22 3.67
C GLY A 217 -14.38 -18.81 3.24
N LYS A 218 -14.55 -17.57 2.73
CA LYS A 218 -15.84 -17.14 2.14
C LYS A 218 -16.21 -17.92 0.88
N VAL A 219 -15.25 -18.22 0.01
CA VAL A 219 -15.49 -18.98 -1.23
C VAL A 219 -15.79 -20.45 -0.91
N LEU A 220 -15.00 -21.08 -0.04
CA LEU A 220 -15.22 -22.47 0.37
C LEU A 220 -16.56 -22.65 1.10
N ASN A 221 -16.89 -21.76 2.04
CA ASN A 221 -18.19 -21.80 2.71
C ASN A 221 -19.37 -21.50 1.76
N ALA A 222 -19.19 -20.68 0.71
CA ALA A 222 -20.25 -20.44 -0.27
C ALA A 222 -20.53 -21.67 -1.15
N LEU A 223 -19.49 -22.44 -1.49
CA LEU A 223 -19.62 -23.73 -2.18
C LEU A 223 -20.29 -24.78 -1.28
N LEU A 224 -19.83 -24.92 -0.03
CA LEU A 224 -20.43 -25.84 0.95
C LEU A 224 -21.90 -25.51 1.24
N ASN A 225 -22.23 -24.22 1.40
CA ASN A 225 -23.62 -23.76 1.57
C ASN A 225 -24.47 -23.91 0.30
N SER A 226 -23.87 -24.23 -0.86
CA SER A 226 -24.59 -24.60 -2.07
C SER A 226 -24.88 -26.11 -2.16
N GLY A 227 -24.57 -26.88 -1.12
CA GLY A 227 -24.78 -28.34 -1.06
C GLY A 227 -23.68 -29.19 -1.69
N VAL A 228 -22.59 -28.57 -2.17
CA VAL A 228 -21.52 -29.27 -2.91
C VAL A 228 -20.53 -29.93 -1.97
N ASN A 229 -20.21 -31.20 -2.20
CA ASN A 229 -19.12 -31.89 -1.51
C ASN A 229 -17.77 -31.35 -2.00
N LEU A 230 -17.08 -30.58 -1.15
CA LEU A 230 -15.77 -30.02 -1.45
C LEU A 230 -14.62 -31.04 -1.57
N LEU A 231 -14.87 -32.31 -1.29
CA LEU A 231 -13.90 -33.40 -1.50
C LEU A 231 -14.09 -34.09 -2.86
N ASP A 232 -15.24 -33.94 -3.51
CA ASP A 232 -15.48 -34.46 -4.85
C ASP A 232 -15.02 -33.47 -5.92
N VAL A 233 -14.05 -33.89 -6.72
CA VAL A 233 -13.45 -33.11 -7.81
C VAL A 233 -14.43 -32.90 -8.97
N GLU A 234 -15.23 -33.91 -9.33
CA GLU A 234 -16.17 -33.84 -10.45
C GLU A 234 -17.48 -33.14 -10.05
N GLU A 235 -17.97 -33.31 -8.82
CA GLU A 235 -19.14 -32.56 -8.34
C GLU A 235 -18.85 -31.05 -8.32
N VAL A 236 -17.65 -30.66 -7.84
CA VAL A 236 -17.21 -29.25 -7.83
C VAL A 236 -17.03 -28.71 -9.26
N LYS A 237 -16.52 -29.50 -10.22
CA LYS A 237 -16.50 -29.11 -11.64
C LYS A 237 -17.92 -28.97 -12.21
N GLY A 238 -18.81 -29.92 -11.94
CA GLY A 238 -20.21 -29.92 -12.38
C GLY A 238 -21.02 -28.76 -11.80
N TYR A 239 -20.73 -28.34 -10.57
CA TYR A 239 -21.24 -27.09 -10.00
C TYR A 239 -20.68 -25.87 -10.73
N LEU A 240 -19.34 -25.77 -10.87
CA LEU A 240 -18.70 -24.62 -11.52
C LEU A 240 -19.11 -24.46 -12.99
N ALA A 241 -19.46 -25.53 -13.69
CA ALA A 241 -20.09 -25.49 -15.00
C ALA A 241 -21.50 -24.85 -14.91
N ARG A 242 -22.43 -25.50 -14.20
CA ARG A 242 -23.85 -25.11 -14.09
C ARG A 242 -24.09 -23.73 -13.46
N ALA A 243 -23.24 -23.29 -12.54
CA ALA A 243 -23.47 -22.07 -11.76
C ALA A 243 -23.40 -20.80 -12.63
N LYS A 244 -24.45 -19.96 -12.56
CA LYS A 244 -24.58 -18.68 -13.29
C LYS A 244 -23.76 -17.54 -12.65
N ILE A 245 -22.44 -17.73 -12.54
CA ILE A 245 -21.48 -16.77 -11.95
C ILE A 245 -20.57 -16.17 -13.04
N LYS A 246 -20.18 -14.89 -12.91
CA LYS A 246 -19.23 -14.23 -13.85
C LYS A 246 -17.92 -15.03 -13.99
N PRO A 247 -17.30 -15.12 -15.19
CA PRO A 247 -16.05 -15.88 -15.41
C PRO A 247 -14.88 -15.46 -14.50
N SER A 248 -14.80 -14.18 -14.14
CA SER A 248 -13.83 -13.66 -13.17
C SER A 248 -14.03 -14.22 -11.75
N SER A 249 -15.28 -14.45 -11.34
CA SER A 249 -15.61 -15.14 -10.09
C SER A 249 -15.33 -16.65 -10.19
N LYS A 250 -15.68 -17.30 -11.31
CA LYS A 250 -15.34 -18.73 -11.52
C LYS A 250 -13.81 -18.94 -11.45
N LYS A 251 -13.01 -18.05 -12.03
CA LYS A 251 -11.55 -18.05 -11.88
C LYS A 251 -11.08 -17.86 -10.43
N GLN A 252 -11.67 -16.93 -9.68
CA GLN A 252 -11.36 -16.75 -8.26
C GLN A 252 -11.68 -18.01 -7.43
N TYR A 253 -12.72 -18.76 -7.82
CA TYR A 253 -13.09 -20.02 -7.19
C TYR A 253 -12.07 -21.12 -7.52
N THR A 254 -11.67 -21.29 -8.79
CA THR A 254 -10.64 -22.28 -9.17
C THR A 254 -9.27 -21.95 -8.58
N ASP A 255 -8.88 -20.68 -8.48
CA ASP A 255 -7.64 -20.25 -7.80
C ASP A 255 -7.67 -20.52 -6.28
N THR A 256 -8.86 -20.47 -5.66
CA THR A 256 -9.04 -20.83 -4.24
C THR A 256 -9.00 -22.34 -4.04
N LEU A 257 -9.77 -23.08 -4.83
CA LEU A 257 -9.82 -24.55 -4.81
C LEU A 257 -8.46 -25.17 -5.09
N LYS A 258 -7.68 -24.64 -6.05
CA LYS A 258 -6.30 -25.09 -6.31
C LYS A 258 -5.38 -24.96 -5.10
N MET A 259 -5.60 -23.97 -4.22
CA MET A 259 -4.84 -23.82 -2.97
C MET A 259 -5.35 -24.76 -1.86
N PHE A 260 -6.65 -25.06 -1.85
CA PHE A 260 -7.31 -25.98 -0.93
C PHE A 260 -6.94 -27.45 -1.24
N TYR A 261 -7.07 -27.89 -2.48
CA TYR A 261 -6.69 -29.25 -2.91
C TYR A 261 -5.19 -29.50 -2.74
N LYS A 262 -4.32 -28.54 -3.08
CA LYS A 262 -2.87 -28.62 -2.74
C LYS A 262 -2.58 -28.66 -1.23
N THR A 263 -3.54 -28.31 -0.38
CA THR A 263 -3.39 -28.44 1.08
C THR A 263 -3.73 -29.84 1.59
N LEU A 264 -4.61 -30.54 0.88
CA LEU A 264 -5.12 -31.89 1.15
C LEU A 264 -4.47 -32.99 0.27
N ASP A 265 -3.50 -32.61 -0.56
CA ASP A 265 -2.83 -33.43 -1.60
C ASP A 265 -3.76 -34.08 -2.65
N ILE A 266 -4.95 -33.51 -2.84
CA ILE A 266 -5.92 -33.96 -3.85
C ILE A 266 -5.48 -33.50 -5.24
N GLN A 267 -5.42 -34.43 -6.19
CA GLN A 267 -5.10 -34.14 -7.58
C GLN A 267 -6.24 -33.35 -8.26
N TRP A 268 -5.93 -32.15 -8.74
CA TRP A 268 -6.91 -31.21 -9.27
C TRP A 268 -6.43 -30.56 -10.57
N GLN A 269 -7.13 -30.85 -11.67
CA GLN A 269 -6.98 -30.14 -12.93
C GLN A 269 -8.00 -28.98 -13.00
N PRO A 270 -7.58 -27.71 -12.84
CA PRO A 270 -8.51 -26.57 -12.81
C PRO A 270 -9.10 -26.28 -14.20
N PRO A 271 -10.44 -26.14 -14.33
CA PRO A 271 -11.04 -25.65 -15.56
C PRO A 271 -10.58 -24.21 -15.88
N LYS A 272 -10.31 -23.96 -17.17
CA LYS A 272 -9.70 -22.71 -17.66
C LYS A 272 -10.76 -21.61 -17.85
N TYR A 273 -10.92 -20.74 -16.85
CA TYR A 273 -11.77 -19.55 -16.98
C TYR A 273 -10.95 -18.30 -17.32
N LYS A 274 -11.22 -17.71 -18.49
CA LYS A 274 -10.76 -16.36 -18.88
C LYS A 274 -11.91 -15.38 -18.59
N ALA A 275 -11.58 -14.21 -18.06
CA ALA A 275 -12.52 -13.09 -18.03
C ALA A 275 -12.27 -12.23 -19.27
N GLU A 276 -13.34 -11.84 -19.96
CA GLU A 276 -13.27 -10.91 -21.09
C GLU A 276 -12.95 -9.49 -20.59
N PRO A 277 -12.22 -8.68 -21.39
CA PRO A 277 -11.86 -7.33 -21.03
C PRO A 277 -13.02 -6.35 -21.26
N GLU A 278 -13.86 -6.15 -20.24
CA GLU A 278 -14.86 -5.07 -20.20
C GLU A 278 -14.15 -3.69 -20.09
N ILE A 279 -14.51 -2.70 -20.93
CA ILE A 279 -14.09 -1.30 -20.73
C ILE A 279 -14.84 -0.77 -19.48
N PRO A 280 -14.15 -0.24 -18.45
CA PRO A 280 -14.79 0.17 -17.22
C PRO A 280 -15.60 1.47 -17.40
N PHE A 281 -16.84 1.48 -16.91
CA PHE A 281 -17.71 2.66 -16.91
C PHE A 281 -17.02 3.89 -16.26
N ILE A 282 -17.02 5.00 -17.00
CA ILE A 282 -16.54 6.31 -16.54
C ILE A 282 -17.75 7.27 -16.40
N PRO A 283 -18.05 7.78 -15.20
CA PRO A 283 -19.05 8.81 -14.99
C PRO A 283 -18.51 10.19 -15.38
N THR A 284 -19.41 11.12 -15.63
CA THR A 284 -19.07 12.55 -15.75
C THR A 284 -18.65 13.14 -14.39
N GLU A 285 -17.97 14.28 -14.40
CA GLU A 285 -17.63 14.98 -13.15
C GLU A 285 -18.88 15.44 -12.38
N LYS A 286 -19.90 15.92 -13.10
CA LYS A 286 -21.21 16.32 -12.52
C LYS A 286 -21.86 15.18 -11.75
N GLU A 287 -21.85 13.96 -12.29
CA GLU A 287 -22.38 12.77 -11.60
C GLU A 287 -21.59 12.40 -10.34
N LEU A 288 -20.27 12.60 -10.35
CA LEU A 288 -19.44 12.37 -9.16
C LEU A 288 -19.73 13.38 -8.05
N ASP A 289 -19.84 14.68 -8.35
CA ASP A 289 -20.16 15.70 -7.35
C ASP A 289 -21.59 15.58 -6.82
N GLN A 290 -22.57 15.31 -7.70
CA GLN A 290 -23.95 15.00 -7.29
C GLN A 290 -23.99 13.80 -6.34
N PHE A 291 -23.27 12.71 -6.66
CA PHE A 291 -23.20 11.53 -5.78
C PHE A 291 -22.48 11.84 -4.46
N ILE A 292 -21.39 12.62 -4.47
CA ILE A 292 -20.67 13.07 -3.26
C ILE A 292 -21.59 13.91 -2.35
N ALA A 293 -22.42 14.79 -2.92
CA ALA A 293 -23.35 15.66 -2.19
C ALA A 293 -24.58 14.90 -1.65
N ALA A 294 -25.05 13.87 -2.35
CA ALA A 294 -26.25 13.10 -1.96
C ALA A 294 -26.03 12.07 -0.84
N VAL A 295 -24.78 11.79 -0.45
CA VAL A 295 -24.42 10.82 0.62
C VAL A 295 -24.06 11.50 1.93
N GLY A 296 -24.11 10.75 3.04
CA GLY A 296 -23.81 11.30 4.36
C GLY A 296 -22.36 11.81 4.49
N LYS A 297 -22.15 12.92 5.22
CA LYS A 297 -20.87 13.67 5.34
C LYS A 297 -19.59 12.81 5.35
N LYS A 298 -19.57 11.71 6.11
CA LYS A 298 -18.42 10.80 6.23
C LYS A 298 -18.14 9.96 4.97
N LEU A 299 -19.18 9.54 4.24
CA LEU A 299 -19.01 8.89 2.93
C LEU A 299 -18.69 9.94 1.86
N GLY A 300 -19.34 11.11 1.87
CA GLY A 300 -19.05 12.20 0.92
C GLY A 300 -17.58 12.61 0.95
N THR A 301 -17.01 12.82 2.15
CA THR A 301 -15.59 13.14 2.34
C THR A 301 -14.66 12.01 1.85
N PHE A 302 -15.05 10.75 2.06
CA PHE A 302 -14.30 9.59 1.59
C PHE A 302 -14.29 9.50 0.05
N LEU A 303 -15.41 9.81 -0.59
CA LEU A 303 -15.55 9.84 -2.06
C LEU A 303 -14.85 11.05 -2.69
N GLN A 304 -14.91 12.23 -2.07
CA GLN A 304 -14.16 13.43 -2.51
C GLN A 304 -12.64 13.16 -2.52
N LEU A 305 -12.09 12.52 -1.47
CA LEU A 305 -10.68 12.12 -1.46
C LEU A 305 -10.35 11.09 -2.55
N LEU A 306 -11.27 10.18 -2.91
CA LEU A 306 -11.07 9.25 -4.02
C LEU A 306 -11.10 9.96 -5.38
N LYS A 307 -11.97 10.95 -5.56
CA LYS A 307 -12.04 11.81 -6.75
C LYS A 307 -10.72 12.56 -6.95
N GLU A 308 -10.21 13.21 -5.90
CA GLU A 308 -9.00 14.05 -6.00
C GLU A 308 -7.69 13.25 -6.09
N THR A 309 -7.55 12.16 -5.33
CA THR A 309 -6.26 11.44 -5.22
C THR A 309 -6.12 10.26 -6.17
N GLY A 310 -7.21 9.82 -6.81
CA GLY A 310 -7.27 8.57 -7.57
C GLY A 310 -6.85 7.33 -6.76
N ALA A 311 -6.83 7.41 -5.42
CA ALA A 311 -6.34 6.34 -4.57
C ALA A 311 -7.24 5.10 -4.57
N ARG A 312 -6.78 4.01 -3.97
CA ARG A 312 -7.68 2.87 -3.70
C ARG A 312 -8.48 3.16 -2.44
N ALA A 313 -9.76 2.80 -2.40
CA ALA A 313 -10.59 2.94 -1.19
C ALA A 313 -9.98 2.29 0.05
N GLY A 314 -9.30 1.15 -0.10
CA GLY A 314 -8.56 0.52 1.01
C GLY A 314 -7.29 1.27 1.44
N GLU A 315 -6.78 2.23 0.66
CA GLU A 315 -5.70 3.14 1.07
C GLU A 315 -6.31 4.29 1.89
N ILE A 316 -7.33 4.97 1.36
CA ILE A 316 -8.07 6.04 2.05
C ILE A 316 -8.65 5.55 3.39
N GLN A 317 -9.19 4.33 3.45
CA GLN A 317 -9.76 3.74 4.68
C GLN A 317 -8.75 3.62 5.84
N ARG A 318 -7.44 3.56 5.57
CA ARG A 318 -6.41 3.49 6.63
C ARG A 318 -5.76 4.84 6.94
N LEU A 319 -6.16 5.93 6.31
CA LEU A 319 -5.62 7.26 6.63
C LEU A 319 -5.90 7.61 8.09
N THR A 320 -4.85 8.07 8.77
CA THR A 320 -4.92 8.65 10.11
C THR A 320 -4.89 10.17 10.00
N TRP A 321 -5.30 10.87 11.05
CA TRP A 321 -5.24 12.34 11.06
C TRP A 321 -3.81 12.87 10.87
N ALA A 322 -2.80 12.11 11.33
CA ALA A 322 -1.39 12.43 11.14
C ALA A 322 -0.88 12.23 9.69
N ASP A 323 -1.66 11.62 8.79
CA ASP A 323 -1.36 11.51 7.35
C ASP A 323 -1.90 12.69 6.51
N ILE A 324 -2.59 13.66 7.14
CA ILE A 324 -3.09 14.89 6.49
C ILE A 324 -2.27 16.09 6.99
N ASP A 325 -1.60 16.79 6.08
CA ASP A 325 -1.05 18.11 6.35
C ASP A 325 -2.09 19.18 5.99
N PHE A 326 -2.74 19.75 7.01
CA PHE A 326 -3.75 20.79 6.85
C PHE A 326 -3.19 22.15 6.43
N LYS A 327 -1.88 22.42 6.63
CA LYS A 327 -1.22 23.67 6.21
C LYS A 327 -0.78 23.59 4.75
N ARG A 328 -0.07 22.52 4.38
CA ARG A 328 0.38 22.27 2.99
C ARG A 328 -0.73 21.75 2.08
N ARG A 329 -1.89 21.37 2.63
CA ARG A 329 -3.02 20.75 1.93
C ARG A 329 -2.60 19.47 1.18
N THR A 330 -1.94 18.55 1.89
CA THR A 330 -1.48 17.26 1.30
C THR A 330 -1.91 16.05 2.10
N VAL A 331 -1.98 14.90 1.42
CA VAL A 331 -2.27 13.58 2.00
C VAL A 331 -1.15 12.58 1.70
N ARG A 332 -0.63 11.93 2.75
CA ARG A 332 0.41 10.90 2.67
C ARG A 332 -0.21 9.51 2.56
N ILE A 333 -0.18 8.93 1.36
CA ILE A 333 -0.86 7.66 1.06
C ILE A 333 0.05 6.46 1.35
N LYS A 334 -0.23 5.78 2.47
CA LYS A 334 0.40 4.50 2.85
C LYS A 334 -0.10 3.36 1.94
N PRO A 335 0.77 2.73 1.12
CA PRO A 335 0.34 1.91 -0.03
C PRO A 335 -0.34 0.58 0.36
N LEU A 336 -1.11 0.03 -0.59
CA LEU A 336 -1.67 -1.33 -0.53
C LEU A 336 -1.11 -2.25 -1.60
N LYS A 337 -1.21 -3.57 -1.37
CA LYS A 337 -0.93 -4.64 -2.35
C LYS A 337 0.41 -4.52 -3.10
N GLY A 338 1.42 -3.86 -2.51
CA GLY A 338 2.73 -3.64 -3.14
C GLY A 338 2.80 -2.45 -4.10
N SER A 339 1.83 -1.53 -4.11
CA SER A 339 1.97 -0.20 -4.73
C SER A 339 3.05 0.65 -4.07
N LEU A 340 3.41 1.75 -4.73
CA LEU A 340 4.37 2.74 -4.22
C LEU A 340 3.70 3.75 -3.25
N PRO A 341 4.41 4.21 -2.21
CA PRO A 341 3.97 5.34 -1.38
C PRO A 341 4.00 6.63 -2.19
N ARG A 342 3.16 7.60 -1.82
CA ARG A 342 3.09 8.93 -2.46
C ARG A 342 2.45 9.96 -1.54
N ILE A 343 2.81 11.23 -1.74
CA ILE A 343 2.16 12.38 -1.12
C ILE A 343 1.47 13.14 -2.25
N LEU A 344 0.19 13.48 -2.10
CA LEU A 344 -0.59 14.17 -3.13
C LEU A 344 -1.24 15.44 -2.54
N PRO A 345 -1.40 16.52 -3.33
CA PRO A 345 -2.20 17.67 -2.94
C PRO A 345 -3.70 17.32 -2.86
N ILE A 346 -4.44 18.06 -2.05
CA ILE A 346 -5.90 18.01 -1.92
C ILE A 346 -6.49 19.42 -1.88
N SER A 347 -7.75 19.55 -2.28
CA SER A 347 -8.43 20.85 -2.40
C SER A 347 -8.81 21.47 -1.05
N LEU A 348 -9.16 22.77 -1.07
CA LEU A 348 -9.76 23.45 0.09
C LEU A 348 -11.09 22.77 0.49
N LYS A 349 -11.94 22.44 -0.48
CA LYS A 349 -13.19 21.66 -0.29
C LYS A 349 -12.92 20.36 0.47
N ALA A 350 -11.91 19.57 0.08
CA ALA A 350 -11.55 18.34 0.78
C ALA A 350 -11.02 18.59 2.21
N ILE A 351 -10.25 19.66 2.41
CA ILE A 351 -9.76 20.09 3.74
C ILE A 351 -10.92 20.52 4.65
N GLU A 352 -11.90 21.26 4.15
CA GLU A 352 -13.11 21.68 4.88
C GLU A 352 -14.00 20.48 5.21
N MET A 353 -14.26 19.60 4.25
CA MET A 353 -14.97 18.35 4.48
C MET A 353 -14.27 17.49 5.56
N LEU A 354 -12.93 17.43 5.56
CA LEU A 354 -12.15 16.76 6.61
C LEU A 354 -12.21 17.46 7.98
N LYS A 355 -12.16 18.80 8.04
CA LYS A 355 -12.35 19.58 9.28
C LYS A 355 -13.72 19.31 9.90
N ASN A 356 -14.75 19.16 9.06
CA ASN A 356 -16.14 18.91 9.45
C ASN A 356 -16.44 17.45 9.86
N LEU A 357 -15.43 16.57 9.97
CA LEU A 357 -15.59 15.21 10.50
C LEU A 357 -15.14 15.10 11.97
N PRO A 358 -15.89 14.38 12.83
CA PRO A 358 -15.57 14.26 14.25
C PRO A 358 -14.33 13.39 14.48
N LYS A 359 -13.33 13.95 15.17
CA LYS A 359 -12.00 13.35 15.44
C LYS A 359 -12.01 12.29 16.56
N LYS A 360 -13.03 11.43 16.60
CA LYS A 360 -13.23 10.40 17.66
C LYS A 360 -12.28 9.19 17.60
N SER A 361 -11.38 9.12 16.62
CA SER A 361 -10.47 7.99 16.44
C SER A 361 -9.22 8.37 15.63
N GLU A 362 -8.10 7.69 15.89
CA GLU A 362 -6.82 7.81 15.15
C GLU A 362 -7.01 7.79 13.62
N ARG A 363 -7.86 6.86 13.13
CA ARG A 363 -8.28 6.81 11.73
C ARG A 363 -9.44 7.75 11.46
N ILE A 364 -9.33 8.50 10.37
CA ILE A 364 -10.39 9.39 9.85
C ILE A 364 -11.64 8.54 9.51
N PHE A 365 -11.40 7.39 8.86
CA PHE A 365 -12.42 6.54 8.29
C PHE A 365 -12.53 5.20 9.03
N ALA A 366 -13.76 4.86 9.45
CA ALA A 366 -14.06 3.60 10.13
C ALA A 366 -14.38 2.48 9.11
N LYS A 367 -14.34 1.22 9.55
CA LYS A 367 -14.70 0.05 8.70
C LYS A 367 -16.09 0.15 8.07
N VAL A 368 -17.04 0.79 8.76
CA VAL A 368 -18.48 0.87 8.45
C VAL A 368 -18.79 1.34 7.02
N ILE A 369 -17.93 2.17 6.42
CA ILE A 369 -18.11 2.75 5.07
C ILE A 369 -18.44 1.71 4.00
N TYR A 370 -17.86 0.50 4.09
CA TYR A 370 -18.11 -0.56 3.12
C TYR A 370 -19.49 -1.23 3.28
N GLY A 371 -20.09 -1.20 4.47
CA GLY A 371 -21.44 -1.72 4.70
C GLY A 371 -22.50 -0.76 4.18
N THR A 372 -22.38 0.53 4.51
CA THR A 372 -23.41 1.54 4.17
C THR A 372 -23.33 2.04 2.72
N PHE A 373 -22.24 1.80 1.98
CA PHE A 373 -22.06 2.29 0.61
C PHE A 373 -23.16 1.81 -0.35
N GLY A 374 -23.49 0.52 -0.34
CA GLY A 374 -24.48 -0.05 -1.27
C GLY A 374 -25.90 0.45 -1.03
N GLU A 375 -26.21 0.86 0.20
CA GLU A 375 -27.49 1.47 0.56
C GLU A 375 -27.50 2.96 0.20
N GLN A 376 -26.53 3.74 0.68
CA GLN A 376 -26.45 5.17 0.39
C GLN A 376 -26.36 5.46 -1.12
N ARG A 377 -25.72 4.58 -1.91
CA ARG A 377 -25.72 4.66 -3.37
C ARG A 377 -27.09 4.40 -4.02
N ARG A 378 -27.87 3.42 -3.52
CA ARG A 378 -29.25 3.20 -4.00
C ARG A 378 -30.14 4.39 -3.65
N ASN A 379 -30.00 4.92 -2.43
CA ASN A 379 -30.80 6.06 -1.97
C ASN A 379 -30.42 7.35 -2.71
N ALA A 380 -29.14 7.57 -3.00
CA ALA A 380 -28.68 8.69 -3.84
C ALA A 380 -29.17 8.57 -5.29
N ALA A 381 -29.09 7.38 -5.91
CA ALA A 381 -29.60 7.14 -7.26
C ALA A 381 -31.11 7.41 -7.35
N LYS A 382 -31.90 6.97 -6.36
CA LYS A 382 -33.33 7.31 -6.25
C LYS A 382 -33.56 8.81 -6.08
N LYS A 383 -32.87 9.45 -5.11
CA LYS A 383 -33.04 10.90 -4.80
C LYS A 383 -32.69 11.81 -5.98
N LEU A 384 -31.75 11.41 -6.83
CA LEU A 384 -31.26 12.19 -7.97
C LEU A 384 -31.90 11.78 -9.31
N GLY A 385 -32.80 10.78 -9.32
CA GLY A 385 -33.39 10.24 -10.55
C GLY A 385 -32.41 9.55 -11.51
N ASN A 386 -31.11 9.48 -11.20
CA ASN A 386 -30.07 9.01 -12.12
C ASN A 386 -29.65 7.55 -11.83
N PRO A 387 -30.01 6.58 -12.70
CA PRO A 387 -29.63 5.18 -12.54
C PRO A 387 -28.13 4.92 -12.79
N ARG A 388 -27.40 5.78 -13.51
CA ARG A 388 -25.95 5.63 -13.73
C ARG A 388 -25.15 5.66 -12.43
N ILE A 389 -25.68 6.31 -11.38
CA ILE A 389 -25.08 6.30 -10.03
C ILE A 389 -24.96 4.88 -9.47
N LEU A 390 -25.83 3.93 -9.87
CA LEU A 390 -25.72 2.52 -9.49
C LEU A 390 -24.49 1.82 -10.11
N GLN A 391 -23.91 2.36 -11.19
CA GLN A 391 -22.68 1.87 -11.79
C GLN A 391 -21.41 2.44 -11.11
N ILE A 392 -21.53 3.50 -10.30
CA ILE A 392 -20.40 4.13 -9.63
C ILE A 392 -19.95 3.25 -8.45
N HIS A 393 -18.74 2.69 -8.54
CA HIS A 393 -18.08 1.94 -7.48
C HIS A 393 -16.81 2.66 -7.00
N PHE A 394 -16.23 2.24 -5.87
CA PHE A 394 -14.99 2.83 -5.36
C PHE A 394 -13.80 2.81 -6.35
N HIS A 395 -13.75 1.85 -7.29
CA HIS A 395 -12.70 1.84 -8.31
C HIS A 395 -12.97 2.84 -9.44
N THR A 396 -14.23 3.16 -9.71
CA THR A 396 -14.69 4.10 -10.74
C THR A 396 -14.05 5.48 -10.57
N PHE A 397 -13.99 6.00 -9.34
CA PHE A 397 -13.30 7.26 -9.01
C PHE A 397 -11.82 7.26 -9.45
N ARG A 398 -11.14 6.13 -9.27
CA ARG A 398 -9.75 5.95 -9.69
C ARG A 398 -9.61 5.81 -11.21
N HIS A 399 -10.57 5.19 -11.90
CA HIS A 399 -10.57 5.19 -13.36
C HIS A 399 -10.82 6.59 -13.91
N TRP A 400 -11.84 7.29 -13.42
CA TRP A 400 -12.13 8.69 -13.78
C TRP A 400 -10.91 9.59 -13.59
N LYS A 401 -10.31 9.63 -12.39
CA LYS A 401 -9.14 10.50 -12.13
C LYS A 401 -7.95 10.14 -13.01
N ALA A 402 -7.69 8.85 -13.24
CA ALA A 402 -6.60 8.41 -14.12
C ALA A 402 -6.81 8.81 -15.59
N THR A 403 -8.03 8.60 -16.10
CA THR A 403 -8.41 8.99 -17.46
C THR A 403 -8.35 10.50 -17.65
N MET A 404 -8.89 11.30 -16.73
CA MET A 404 -8.87 12.76 -16.84
C MET A 404 -7.45 13.35 -16.73
N GLU A 405 -6.59 12.79 -15.87
CA GLU A 405 -5.19 13.22 -15.77
C GLU A 405 -4.37 12.80 -17.00
N TYR A 406 -4.62 11.60 -17.56
CA TYR A 406 -4.01 11.19 -18.82
C TYR A 406 -4.51 12.05 -19.99
N HIS A 407 -5.81 12.36 -20.05
CA HIS A 407 -6.38 13.23 -21.07
C HIS A 407 -5.81 14.66 -21.01
N LYS A 408 -5.54 15.18 -19.80
CA LYS A 408 -4.92 16.50 -19.59
C LYS A 408 -3.43 16.52 -19.94
N THR A 409 -2.65 15.54 -19.47
CA THR A 409 -1.17 15.58 -19.56
C THR A 409 -0.59 14.81 -20.74
N LYS A 410 -1.35 13.86 -21.29
CA LYS A 410 -0.93 12.80 -22.24
C LYS A 410 0.29 11.98 -21.79
N ASP A 411 0.79 12.17 -20.56
CA ASP A 411 1.89 11.40 -19.96
C ASP A 411 1.38 10.24 -19.10
N ILE A 412 1.57 9.03 -19.60
CA ILE A 412 1.22 7.79 -18.91
C ILE A 412 2.17 7.44 -17.75
N ILE A 413 3.38 8.00 -17.72
CA ILE A 413 4.38 7.82 -16.66
C ILE A 413 4.00 8.65 -15.44
N TYR A 414 3.66 9.93 -15.60
CA TYR A 414 3.04 10.76 -14.55
C TYR A 414 1.80 10.07 -13.97
N VAL A 415 0.87 9.59 -14.80
CA VAL A 415 -0.34 8.88 -14.31
C VAL A 415 0.01 7.58 -13.57
N LYS A 416 1.01 6.81 -14.03
CA LYS A 416 1.54 5.64 -13.31
C LYS A 416 2.06 6.02 -11.92
N GLN A 417 2.78 7.13 -11.79
CA GLN A 417 3.31 7.64 -10.52
C GLN A 417 2.19 8.15 -9.58
N LEU A 418 1.30 9.01 -10.09
CA LEU A 418 0.12 9.55 -9.40
C LEU A 418 -0.75 8.43 -8.78
N LEU A 419 -0.93 7.33 -9.52
CA LEU A 419 -1.67 6.17 -9.08
C LEU A 419 -0.86 5.22 -8.17
N GLY A 420 0.47 5.36 -8.11
CA GLY A 420 1.39 4.48 -7.40
C GLY A 420 1.51 3.08 -8.02
N HIS A 421 1.35 2.93 -9.34
CA HIS A 421 1.46 1.65 -10.04
C HIS A 421 2.94 1.23 -10.22
N LYS A 422 3.28 -0.01 -9.80
CA LYS A 422 4.60 -0.60 -10.08
C LYS A 422 4.75 -0.96 -11.57
N ASN A 423 3.91 -1.89 -12.04
CA ASN A 423 3.89 -2.28 -13.45
C ASN A 423 3.00 -1.31 -14.26
N ILE A 424 3.56 -0.74 -15.33
CA ILE A 424 2.91 0.21 -16.25
C ILE A 424 1.70 -0.40 -16.98
N GLN A 425 1.68 -1.73 -17.21
CA GLN A 425 0.59 -2.45 -17.87
C GLN A 425 -0.79 -2.21 -17.21
N ASN A 426 -0.82 -2.00 -15.89
CA ASN A 426 -2.05 -1.63 -15.14
C ASN A 426 -2.55 -0.20 -15.42
N THR A 427 -1.80 0.57 -16.21
CA THR A 427 -2.02 2.00 -16.50
C THR A 427 -2.35 2.19 -17.98
N LEU A 428 -1.81 1.36 -18.89
CA LEU A 428 -2.07 1.44 -20.33
C LEU A 428 -3.56 1.38 -20.70
N ILE A 429 -4.39 0.73 -19.87
CA ILE A 429 -5.86 0.73 -20.02
C ILE A 429 -6.45 2.16 -20.08
N TYR A 430 -5.83 3.16 -19.43
CA TYR A 430 -6.29 4.54 -19.48
C TYR A 430 -6.08 5.20 -20.84
N ILE A 431 -5.13 4.71 -21.65
CA ILE A 431 -4.97 5.14 -23.05
C ILE A 431 -6.17 4.64 -23.88
N THR A 432 -6.58 3.38 -23.70
CA THR A 432 -7.76 2.82 -24.38
C THR A 432 -9.05 3.51 -23.95
N ILE A 433 -9.21 3.82 -22.65
CA ILE A 433 -10.39 4.51 -22.11
C ILE A 433 -10.44 5.98 -22.60
N GLU A 434 -9.31 6.68 -22.59
CA GLU A 434 -9.22 8.07 -23.07
C GLU A 434 -9.53 8.13 -24.57
N LYS A 435 -8.95 7.24 -25.36
CA LYS A 435 -9.31 7.06 -26.77
C LYS A 435 -10.82 6.83 -26.97
N ALA A 436 -11.41 5.87 -26.28
CA ALA A 436 -12.84 5.54 -26.40
C ALA A 436 -13.80 6.65 -25.93
N LEU A 437 -13.33 7.64 -25.16
CA LEU A 437 -14.15 8.77 -24.70
C LEU A 437 -13.93 10.07 -25.50
N PHE A 438 -12.77 10.24 -26.14
CA PHE A 438 -12.37 11.52 -26.73
C PHE A 438 -11.91 11.44 -28.20
N GLN A 439 -11.89 10.26 -28.83
CA GLN A 439 -11.58 10.16 -30.28
C GLN A 439 -12.70 10.67 -31.20
N HIS A 440 -13.90 10.95 -30.68
CA HIS A 440 -14.90 11.73 -31.40
C HIS A 440 -14.52 13.21 -31.26
N GLY A 441 -13.80 13.72 -32.25
CA GLY A 441 -13.22 15.06 -32.29
C GLY A 441 -14.27 16.17 -32.44
N LEU A 442 -15.05 16.39 -31.37
CA LEU A 442 -15.97 17.52 -31.22
C LEU A 442 -15.33 18.67 -30.42
N ASP A 443 -14.43 18.35 -29.46
CA ASP A 443 -13.84 19.29 -28.49
C ASP A 443 -12.29 19.28 -28.47
N GLU A 444 -11.63 19.06 -29.61
CA GLU A 444 -10.22 19.44 -29.82
C GLU A 444 -10.10 20.81 -30.54
N GLU A 445 -11.05 21.70 -30.26
CA GLU A 445 -10.88 23.12 -30.54
C GLU A 445 -9.78 23.72 -29.66
N PHE A 446 -8.70 24.19 -30.30
CA PHE A 446 -7.66 24.96 -29.64
C PHE A 446 -7.84 26.45 -29.93
N HIS A 447 -7.80 27.28 -28.89
CA HIS A 447 -7.46 28.69 -29.06
C HIS A 447 -5.99 28.78 -29.48
N VAL A 448 -5.76 28.96 -30.78
CA VAL A 448 -4.43 29.28 -31.32
C VAL A 448 -4.20 30.79 -31.20
N ARG A 449 -3.01 31.17 -30.73
CA ARG A 449 -2.50 32.54 -30.73
C ARG A 449 -1.09 32.55 -31.32
N VAL A 450 -0.73 33.67 -31.93
CA VAL A 450 0.60 33.91 -32.49
C VAL A 450 1.15 35.15 -31.82
N ALA A 451 2.45 35.13 -31.50
CA ALA A 451 3.18 36.24 -30.94
C ALA A 451 4.50 36.44 -31.67
N GLN A 452 4.97 37.68 -31.73
CA GLN A 452 6.30 38.04 -32.23
C GLN A 452 7.18 38.60 -31.11
N LYS A 453 6.60 39.37 -30.18
CA LYS A 453 7.36 40.07 -29.15
C LYS A 453 7.57 39.20 -27.91
N PRO A 454 8.72 39.31 -27.21
CA PRO A 454 8.94 38.60 -25.94
C PRO A 454 7.87 38.88 -24.87
N GLU A 455 7.29 40.08 -24.88
CA GLU A 455 6.21 40.51 -23.99
C GLU A 455 4.90 39.76 -24.26
N GLU A 456 4.51 39.64 -25.53
CA GLU A 456 3.34 38.88 -25.99
C GLU A 456 3.50 37.38 -25.65
N ILE A 457 4.71 36.83 -25.90
CA ILE A 457 5.08 35.45 -25.54
C ILE A 457 4.92 35.22 -24.04
N LYS A 458 5.45 36.12 -23.21
CA LYS A 458 5.34 36.03 -21.75
C LYS A 458 3.87 36.11 -21.29
N ALA A 459 3.09 37.04 -21.84
CA ALA A 459 1.67 37.19 -21.52
C ALA A 459 0.85 35.94 -21.91
N LEU A 460 1.14 35.29 -23.05
CA LEU A 460 0.49 34.04 -23.45
C LEU A 460 0.86 32.87 -22.53
N LEU A 461 2.12 32.77 -22.10
CA LEU A 461 2.57 31.75 -21.13
C LEU A 461 1.91 31.96 -19.75
N GLU A 462 1.84 33.21 -19.27
CA GLU A 462 1.16 33.57 -18.01
C GLU A 462 -0.36 33.35 -18.10
N ALA A 463 -0.97 33.57 -19.27
CA ALA A 463 -2.35 33.20 -19.57
C ALA A 463 -2.58 31.68 -19.74
N GLY A 464 -1.53 30.85 -19.65
CA GLY A 464 -1.61 29.40 -19.69
C GLY A 464 -1.79 28.81 -21.09
N PHE A 465 -1.19 29.41 -22.11
CA PHE A 465 -1.01 28.77 -23.43
C PHE A 465 0.27 27.92 -23.45
N GLU A 466 0.23 26.78 -24.13
CA GLU A 466 1.41 25.98 -24.47
C GLU A 466 2.09 26.55 -25.72
N TYR A 467 3.41 26.73 -25.68
CA TYR A 467 4.21 26.95 -26.89
C TYR A 467 4.22 25.68 -27.75
N VAL A 468 4.06 25.84 -29.06
CA VAL A 468 3.96 24.72 -30.02
C VAL A 468 5.20 24.65 -30.90
N LEU A 469 5.50 25.73 -31.62
CA LEU A 469 6.63 25.85 -32.56
C LEU A 469 6.90 27.32 -32.88
N GLN A 470 8.07 27.61 -33.45
CA GLN A 470 8.40 28.89 -34.05
C GLN A 470 8.74 28.66 -35.53
N LYS A 471 8.18 29.50 -36.41
CA LYS A 471 8.41 29.46 -37.86
C LYS A 471 8.29 30.87 -38.41
N ASP A 472 9.17 31.24 -39.35
CA ASP A 472 9.13 32.54 -40.04
C ASP A 472 9.12 33.75 -39.07
N GLY A 473 9.84 33.64 -37.95
CA GLY A 473 9.86 34.63 -36.85
C GLY A 473 8.66 34.55 -35.89
N LEU A 474 7.54 33.98 -36.31
CA LEU A 474 6.31 33.83 -35.53
C LEU A 474 6.40 32.68 -34.52
N ALA A 475 6.11 32.96 -33.25
CA ALA A 475 5.96 31.93 -32.22
C ALA A 475 4.48 31.55 -32.07
N PHE A 476 4.16 30.27 -32.24
CA PHE A 476 2.81 29.72 -32.22
C PHE A 476 2.49 29.10 -30.86
N PHE A 477 1.34 29.48 -30.32
CA PHE A 477 0.84 29.07 -29.01
C PHE A 477 -0.55 28.47 -29.15
N ARG A 478 -0.84 27.42 -28.37
CA ARG A 478 -2.18 26.84 -28.27
C ARG A 478 -2.62 26.79 -26.82
N LYS A 479 -3.88 27.10 -26.57
CA LYS A 479 -4.57 26.78 -25.33
C LYS A 479 -5.80 25.98 -25.69
N ARG A 480 -6.05 24.87 -25.00
CA ARG A 480 -7.30 24.14 -25.18
C ARG A 480 -8.46 25.00 -24.68
N LYS A 481 -9.61 24.96 -25.36
CA LYS A 481 -10.84 25.58 -24.84
C LYS A 481 -11.23 25.00 -23.48
#